data_AF-A0A969KGD8-F1
#
_entry.id   AF-A0A969KGD8-F1
#
_cell.length_a   1.000
_cell.length_b   1.000
_cell.length_c   1.000
_cell.angle_alpha   90.00
_cell.angle_beta   90.00
_cell.angle_gamma   90.00
#
_symmetry.space_group_name_H-M   'P 1'
#
loop_
_entity.id
_entity.type
_entity.pdbx_description
1 polymer ?
#
loop_
_entity_poly.entity_id
_entity_poly.type
_entity_poly.pdbx_seq_one_letter_code
_entity_poly.pdbx_strand_id
1 'polypeptide(L)'
;MLPTAPSTDFMKHEISSDFNVYRSDPHSPYTKAVTRIARQIGGVMVGLVLGGGAALGVAHIGVIRVLERENIPIDIVVGSSMGALIAGFWATGKNASELEKAAREFSIPKDMAKLFWPANPLKGLIGG
;
A
#
# COMPACT_ATOMS: atom_id res chain seq x y z
N MET A 1 32.02 19.91 -35.84
CA MET A 1 32.66 19.38 -34.62
C MET A 1 31.58 18.72 -33.79
N LEU A 2 31.63 17.41 -33.61
CA LEU A 2 30.72 16.71 -32.70
C LEU A 2 31.12 17.04 -31.26
N PRO A 3 30.17 17.25 -30.33
CA PRO A 3 30.49 17.45 -28.92
C PRO A 3 31.18 16.19 -28.39
N THR A 4 32.37 16.35 -27.81
CA THR A 4 33.11 15.27 -27.16
C THR A 4 32.32 14.77 -25.96
N ALA A 5 32.08 13.46 -25.89
CA ALA A 5 31.41 12.85 -24.74
C ALA A 5 32.17 13.21 -23.44
N PRO A 6 31.46 13.57 -22.35
CA PRO A 6 32.09 13.94 -21.09
C PRO A 6 32.93 12.78 -20.53
N SER A 7 33.99 13.11 -19.79
CA SER A 7 34.95 12.14 -19.28
C SER A 7 34.30 11.16 -18.28
N THR A 8 34.78 9.92 -18.28
CA THR A 8 34.24 8.84 -17.44
C THR A 8 34.32 9.10 -15.94
N ASP A 9 35.28 9.90 -15.49
CA ASP A 9 35.40 10.33 -14.09
C ASP A 9 34.33 11.36 -13.70
N PHE A 10 33.98 12.25 -14.63
CA PHE A 10 32.92 13.24 -14.41
C PHE A 10 31.57 12.52 -14.24
N MET A 11 31.28 11.54 -15.10
CA MET A 11 30.06 10.72 -14.97
C MET A 11 29.99 9.97 -13.63
N LYS A 12 31.09 9.37 -13.16
CA LYS A 12 31.08 8.64 -11.88
C LYS A 12 30.84 9.56 -10.69
N HIS A 13 31.40 10.76 -10.72
CA HIS A 13 31.28 11.71 -9.62
C HIS A 13 29.87 12.32 -9.53
N GLU A 14 29.25 12.63 -10.68
CA GLU A 14 27.89 13.16 -10.77
C GLU A 14 26.84 12.10 -10.40
N ILE A 15 27.00 10.87 -10.92
CA ILE A 15 26.16 9.73 -10.53
C ILE A 15 26.32 9.44 -9.03
N SER A 16 27.53 9.53 -8.48
CA SER A 16 27.77 9.31 -7.06
C SER A 16 27.19 10.42 -6.18
N SER A 17 27.23 11.69 -6.61
CA SER A 17 26.65 12.80 -5.85
C SER A 17 25.13 12.75 -5.85
N ASP A 18 24.52 12.49 -7.00
CA ASP A 18 23.06 12.38 -7.12
C ASP A 18 22.55 11.20 -6.30
N PHE A 19 23.25 10.07 -6.35
CA PHE A 19 22.91 8.90 -5.53
C PHE A 19 23.03 9.17 -4.03
N ASN A 20 23.98 10.01 -3.61
CA ASN A 20 24.14 10.40 -2.21
C ASN A 20 23.04 11.38 -1.76
N VAL A 21 22.57 12.24 -2.67
CA VAL A 21 21.41 13.14 -2.45
C VAL A 21 20.11 12.36 -2.27
N TYR A 22 19.91 11.24 -2.97
CA TYR A 22 18.75 10.36 -2.72
C TYR A 22 18.84 9.59 -1.40
N ARG A 23 20.03 9.48 -0.81
CA ARG A 23 20.25 8.78 0.47
C ARG A 23 20.00 9.69 1.68
N SER A 24 19.95 11.01 1.51
CA SER A 24 20.02 11.98 2.61
C SER A 24 18.67 12.41 3.21
N ASP A 25 17.53 12.15 2.55
CA ASP A 25 16.20 12.45 3.10
C ASP A 25 15.24 11.24 3.04
N PRO A 26 15.09 10.48 4.15
CA PRO A 26 14.16 9.36 4.24
C PRO A 26 12.69 9.74 4.03
N HIS A 27 12.33 11.02 4.19
CA HIS A 27 10.96 11.54 4.14
C HIS A 27 10.60 12.17 2.79
N SER A 28 11.53 12.25 1.85
CA SER A 28 11.25 12.71 0.49
C SER A 28 10.24 11.78 -0.22
N PRO A 29 9.27 12.32 -0.97
CA PRO A 29 8.35 11.52 -1.78
C PRO A 29 9.07 10.57 -2.75
N TYR A 30 10.27 10.96 -3.19
CA TYR A 30 11.09 10.20 -4.13
C TYR A 30 11.79 9.01 -3.47
N THR A 31 12.08 9.07 -2.18
CA THR A 31 12.81 8.03 -1.44
C THR A 31 12.04 6.70 -1.47
N LYS A 32 10.71 6.73 -1.30
CA LYS A 32 9.90 5.50 -1.38
C LYS A 32 9.99 4.85 -2.77
N ALA A 33 9.94 5.65 -3.83
CA ALA A 33 10.03 5.16 -5.20
C ALA A 33 11.44 4.60 -5.51
N VAL A 34 12.50 5.36 -5.19
CA VAL A 34 13.89 4.94 -5.44
C VAL A 34 14.23 3.70 -4.64
N THR A 35 13.88 3.63 -3.36
CA THR A 35 14.15 2.46 -2.52
C THR A 35 13.36 1.23 -2.97
N ARG A 36 12.11 1.39 -3.42
CA ARG A 36 11.34 0.31 -4.05
C ARG A 36 12.03 -0.20 -5.33
N ILE A 37 12.45 0.69 -6.23
CA ILE A 37 13.14 0.32 -7.47
C ILE A 37 14.45 -0.40 -7.15
N ALA A 38 15.22 0.10 -6.18
CA ALA A 38 16.45 -0.55 -5.73
C ALA A 38 16.18 -1.98 -5.21
N ARG A 39 15.13 -2.19 -4.42
CA ARG A 39 14.72 -3.54 -3.96
C ARG A 39 14.25 -4.42 -5.10
N GLN A 40 13.56 -3.86 -6.09
CA GLN A 40 13.12 -4.57 -7.30
C GLN A 40 14.30 -5.06 -8.12
N ILE A 41 15.28 -4.20 -8.39
CA ILE A 41 16.51 -4.56 -9.12
C ILE A 41 17.34 -5.58 -8.31
N GLY A 42 17.40 -5.40 -6.98
CA GLY A 42 18.10 -6.29 -6.08
C GLY A 42 17.40 -7.64 -5.82
N GLY A 43 16.18 -7.85 -6.32
CA GLY A 43 15.43 -9.10 -6.08
C GLY A 43 15.01 -9.31 -4.62
N VAL A 44 14.91 -8.25 -3.82
CA VAL A 44 14.65 -8.29 -2.37
C VAL A 44 13.34 -7.59 -2.01
N MET A 45 12.36 -7.61 -2.91
CA MET A 45 11.04 -7.03 -2.67
C MET A 45 10.27 -7.84 -1.62
N VAL A 46 9.50 -7.12 -0.80
CA VAL A 46 8.64 -7.72 0.23
C VAL A 46 7.17 -7.60 -0.17
N GLY A 47 6.48 -8.73 -0.23
CA GLY A 47 5.05 -8.81 -0.50
C GLY A 47 4.24 -9.11 0.76
N LEU A 48 3.14 -8.39 0.97
CA LEU A 48 2.17 -8.60 2.05
C LEU A 48 0.85 -9.16 1.48
N VAL A 49 0.45 -10.34 1.93
CA VAL A 49 -0.79 -11.00 1.51
C VAL A 49 -1.81 -10.95 2.65
N LEU A 50 -2.98 -10.37 2.39
CA LEU A 50 -4.07 -10.18 3.35
C LEU A 50 -5.21 -11.15 3.06
N GLY A 51 -5.54 -12.01 4.02
CA GLY A 51 -6.60 -13.00 3.89
C GLY A 51 -8.01 -12.38 3.90
N GLY A 52 -9.01 -13.19 3.54
CA GLY A 52 -10.41 -12.85 3.76
C GLY A 52 -10.83 -13.08 5.23
N GLY A 53 -11.81 -12.32 5.71
CA GLY A 53 -12.33 -12.46 7.08
C GLY A 53 -13.13 -11.23 7.51
N ALA A 54 -14.44 -11.23 7.27
CA ALA A 54 -15.29 -10.06 7.48
C ALA A 54 -15.32 -9.58 8.94
N ALA A 55 -15.43 -10.49 9.91
CA ALA A 55 -15.56 -10.16 11.33
C ALA A 55 -14.25 -9.67 11.99
N LEU A 56 -13.08 -9.99 11.39
CA LEU A 56 -11.75 -9.64 11.92
C LEU A 56 -10.93 -8.79 10.95
N GLY A 57 -11.57 -8.15 9.95
CA GLY A 57 -10.89 -7.37 8.91
C GLY A 57 -9.89 -6.35 9.46
N VAL A 58 -10.25 -5.67 10.54
CA VAL A 58 -9.42 -4.68 11.23
C VAL A 58 -8.09 -5.23 11.76
N ALA A 59 -7.95 -6.55 11.95
CA ALA A 59 -6.69 -7.16 12.36
C ALA A 59 -5.56 -6.92 11.35
N HIS A 60 -5.88 -6.86 10.04
CA HIS A 60 -4.90 -6.55 9.00
C HIS A 60 -4.29 -5.14 9.17
N ILE A 61 -5.06 -4.17 9.68
CA ILE A 61 -4.57 -2.81 9.98
C ILE A 61 -3.53 -2.86 11.11
N GLY A 62 -3.74 -3.73 12.11
CA GLY A 62 -2.78 -3.98 13.19
C GLY A 62 -1.45 -4.55 12.67
N VAL A 63 -1.49 -5.49 11.72
CA VAL A 63 -0.29 -6.03 11.08
C VAL A 63 0.48 -4.93 10.35
N ILE A 64 -0.20 -4.14 9.51
CA ILE A 64 0.42 -3.02 8.78
C ILE A 64 1.06 -2.03 9.75
N ARG A 65 0.39 -1.70 10.86
CA ARG A 65 0.93 -0.80 11.89
C ARG A 65 2.25 -1.28 12.47
N VAL A 66 2.38 -2.57 12.75
CA VAL A 66 3.61 -3.14 13.29
C VAL A 66 4.70 -3.09 12.23
N LEU A 67 4.40 -3.47 10.98
CA LEU A 67 5.36 -3.39 9.88
C LEU A 67 5.87 -1.95 9.66
N GLU A 68 4.97 -0.96 9.67
CA GLU A 68 5.33 0.46 9.58
C GLU A 68 6.20 0.90 10.75
N ARG A 69 5.86 0.50 11.98
CA ARG A 69 6.64 0.85 13.20
C ARG A 69 8.04 0.26 13.18
N GLU A 70 8.17 -0.99 12.76
CA GLU A 70 9.46 -1.71 12.69
C GLU A 70 10.25 -1.35 11.42
N ASN A 71 9.78 -0.39 10.60
CA ASN A 71 10.38 0.00 9.32
C ASN A 71 10.58 -1.17 8.34
N ILE A 72 9.69 -2.17 8.39
CA ILE A 72 9.69 -3.27 7.44
C ILE A 72 9.02 -2.79 6.15
N PRO A 73 9.75 -2.77 5.01
CA PRO A 73 9.18 -2.28 3.76
C PRO A 73 8.10 -3.24 3.25
N ILE A 74 7.03 -2.69 2.69
CA ILE A 74 6.02 -3.43 1.94
C ILE A 74 6.04 -2.88 0.52
N ASP A 75 6.45 -3.69 -0.45
CA ASP A 75 6.52 -3.29 -1.86
C ASP A 75 5.29 -3.75 -2.63
N ILE A 76 4.67 -4.85 -2.24
CA ILE A 76 3.50 -5.39 -2.93
C ILE A 76 2.46 -5.72 -1.87
N VAL A 77 1.20 -5.36 -2.11
CA VAL A 77 0.08 -5.80 -1.27
C VAL A 77 -0.94 -6.54 -2.13
N VAL A 78 -1.42 -7.67 -1.64
CA VAL A 78 -2.47 -8.47 -2.27
C VAL A 78 -3.51 -8.78 -1.21
N GLY A 79 -4.80 -8.78 -1.56
CA GLY A 79 -5.85 -9.09 -0.61
C GLY A 79 -7.07 -9.77 -1.22
N SER A 80 -7.84 -10.47 -0.39
CA SER A 80 -9.12 -11.08 -0.76
C SER A 80 -10.27 -10.57 0.13
N SER A 81 -11.43 -10.28 -0.46
CA SER A 81 -12.62 -9.77 0.25
C SER A 81 -12.27 -8.53 1.11
N MET A 82 -12.47 -8.60 2.42
CA MET A 82 -12.09 -7.52 3.35
C MET A 82 -10.59 -7.18 3.30
N GLY A 83 -9.73 -8.18 3.09
CA GLY A 83 -8.30 -7.97 2.89
C GLY A 83 -8.01 -7.18 1.61
N ALA A 84 -8.82 -7.34 0.55
CA ALA A 84 -8.67 -6.58 -0.70
C ALA A 84 -9.02 -5.10 -0.50
N LEU A 85 -10.07 -4.82 0.29
CA LEU A 85 -10.43 -3.45 0.65
C LEU A 85 -9.28 -2.76 1.38
N ILE A 86 -8.73 -3.40 2.41
CA ILE A 86 -7.61 -2.85 3.20
C ILE A 86 -6.37 -2.69 2.33
N ALA A 87 -6.04 -3.70 1.53
CA ALA A 87 -4.93 -3.64 0.56
C ALA A 87 -5.08 -2.45 -0.40
N GLY A 88 -6.28 -2.25 -0.95
CA GLY A 88 -6.58 -1.15 -1.86
C GLY A 88 -6.42 0.22 -1.21
N PHE A 89 -6.97 0.41 -0.01
CA PHE A 89 -6.80 1.66 0.72
C PHE A 89 -5.35 1.92 1.12
N TRP A 90 -4.60 0.89 1.53
CA TRP A 90 -3.17 1.05 1.84
C TRP A 90 -2.37 1.42 0.59
N ALA A 91 -2.68 0.81 -0.56
CA ALA A 91 -2.01 1.08 -1.84
C ALA A 91 -2.17 2.53 -2.34
N THR A 92 -3.16 3.29 -1.86
CA THR A 92 -3.27 4.73 -2.16
C THR A 92 -2.27 5.60 -1.37
N GLY A 93 -1.36 4.99 -0.61
CA GLY A 93 -0.36 5.69 0.20
C GLY A 93 -0.82 6.07 1.61
N LYS A 94 -1.94 5.52 2.07
CA LYS A 94 -2.45 5.75 3.45
C LYS A 94 -1.65 4.96 4.46
N ASN A 95 -1.36 5.58 5.61
CA ASN A 95 -0.72 4.89 6.72
C ASN A 95 -1.73 4.11 7.58
N ALA A 96 -1.25 3.28 8.51
CA ALA A 96 -2.12 2.46 9.36
C ALA A 96 -3.07 3.27 10.26
N SER A 97 -2.76 4.53 10.58
CA SER A 97 -3.65 5.41 11.37
C SER A 97 -4.83 5.90 10.53
N GLU A 98 -4.57 6.31 9.29
CA GLU A 98 -5.60 6.70 8.33
C GLU A 98 -6.51 5.52 7.96
N LEU A 99 -5.95 4.32 7.82
CA LEU A 99 -6.72 3.10 7.62
C LEU A 99 -7.63 2.79 8.82
N GLU A 100 -7.13 2.95 10.05
CA GLU A 100 -7.94 2.75 11.25
C GLU A 100 -9.09 3.76 11.30
N LYS A 101 -8.83 5.02 10.97
CA LYS A 101 -9.87 6.05 10.91
C LYS A 101 -10.95 5.69 9.88
N ALA A 102 -10.54 5.32 8.67
CA ALA A 102 -11.46 4.88 7.62
C ALA A 102 -12.27 3.65 8.06
N ALA A 103 -11.65 2.68 8.72
CA ALA A 103 -12.33 1.49 9.21
C ALA A 103 -13.32 1.78 10.36
N ARG A 104 -13.05 2.80 11.20
CA ARG A 104 -13.98 3.25 12.24
C ARG A 104 -15.20 3.98 11.67
N GLU A 105 -15.02 4.73 10.60
CA GLU A 105 -16.11 5.39 9.87
C GLU A 105 -16.97 4.38 9.10
N PHE A 106 -16.36 3.27 8.65
CA PHE A 106 -17.05 2.19 7.93
C PHE A 106 -17.83 1.29 8.90
N SER A 107 -19.16 1.39 8.93
CA SER A 107 -20.01 0.57 9.78
C SER A 107 -20.25 -0.80 9.15
N ILE A 108 -19.31 -1.73 9.37
CA ILE A 108 -19.28 -3.08 8.76
C ILE A 108 -20.66 -3.77 8.73
N PRO A 109 -21.50 -3.80 9.79
CA PRO A 109 -22.79 -4.48 9.71
C PRO A 109 -23.81 -3.77 8.80
N LYS A 110 -23.86 -2.44 8.82
CA LYS A 110 -24.86 -1.64 8.09
C LYS A 110 -24.47 -1.45 6.63
N ASP A 111 -23.19 -1.26 6.36
CA ASP A 111 -22.68 -0.99 5.02
C ASP A 111 -22.47 -2.29 4.23
N MET A 112 -22.11 -3.40 4.89
CA MET A 112 -22.15 -4.72 4.25
C MET A 112 -23.59 -5.17 3.99
N ALA A 113 -24.53 -4.92 4.89
CA ALA A 113 -25.95 -5.19 4.62
C ALA A 113 -26.45 -4.40 3.40
N LYS A 114 -26.06 -3.14 3.23
CA LYS A 114 -26.40 -2.35 2.02
C LYS A 114 -25.72 -2.88 0.75
N LEU A 115 -24.50 -3.39 0.86
CA LEU A 115 -23.70 -3.86 -0.28
C LEU A 115 -24.13 -5.26 -0.76
N PHE A 116 -24.47 -6.14 0.17
CA PHE A 116 -24.82 -7.54 -0.12
C PHE A 116 -26.33 -7.81 -0.16
N TRP A 117 -27.18 -6.89 0.29
CA TRP A 117 -28.64 -7.09 0.35
C TRP A 117 -29.41 -5.91 -0.30
N PRO A 118 -29.64 -5.94 -1.63
CA PRO A 118 -30.35 -4.85 -2.30
C PRO A 118 -31.89 -4.90 -2.16
N ALA A 119 -32.49 -5.93 -1.56
CA ALA A 119 -33.96 -5.97 -1.43
C ALA A 119 -34.47 -6.92 -0.34
N ASN A 120 -35.44 -6.46 0.46
CA ASN A 120 -36.31 -7.29 1.29
C ASN A 120 -37.01 -8.38 0.43
N PRO A 121 -36.79 -9.69 0.66
CA PRO A 121 -37.49 -10.77 -0.04
C PRO A 121 -38.92 -10.97 0.48
N LEU A 122 -39.31 -10.32 1.58
CA LEU A 122 -40.59 -10.58 2.26
C LEU A 122 -41.82 -9.88 1.65
N LYS A 123 -41.67 -9.05 0.61
CA LYS A 123 -42.84 -8.43 -0.07
C LYS A 123 -43.38 -9.22 -1.27
N GLY A 124 -42.78 -10.35 -1.62
CA GLY A 124 -43.22 -11.20 -2.74
C GLY A 124 -43.94 -12.50 -2.37
N LEU A 125 -44.03 -12.86 -1.09
CA LEU A 125 -44.46 -14.21 -0.66
C LEU A 125 -45.78 -14.26 0.14
N ILE A 126 -46.46 -13.12 0.35
CA ILE A 126 -47.72 -13.07 1.12
C ILE A 126 -48.76 -12.18 0.42
N GLY A 127 -48.83 -12.27 -0.91
CA GLY A 127 -49.73 -11.44 -1.73
C GLY A 127 -50.18 -12.13 -3.01
N GLY A 128 -50.37 -13.44 -2.96
CA GLY A 128 -51.09 -14.24 -3.96
C GLY A 128 -52.27 -14.91 -3.28
#